data_AF-A0A539DTF6-F1
#
_entry.id   AF-A0A539DTF6-F1
#
_cell.length_a   1.000
_cell.length_b   1.000
_cell.length_c   1.000
_cell.angle_alpha   90.00
_cell.angle_beta   90.00
_cell.angle_gamma   90.00
#
_symmetry.space_group_name_H-M   'P 1'
#
loop_
_entity.id
_entity.type
_entity.pdbx_description
1 polymer ?
#
loop_
_entity_poly.entity_id
_entity_poly.type
_entity_poly.pdbx_seq_one_letter_code
_entity_poly.pdbx_strand_id
1 'polypeptide(L)' 'PLQGVANVGTRPTVDGNRALLEVHLFNFHDTIYGRYVQVDFLHKLRDEQKFASIVELTRQIERDVVAAKAFFHRATVP' A
#
# COMPACT_ATOMS: atom_id res chain seq x y z
N PRO A 1 -13.32 6.47 8.11
CA PRO A 1 -11.96 6.35 7.50
C PRO A 1 -11.88 5.03 6.72
N LEU A 2 -11.22 5.02 5.56
CA LEU A 2 -11.04 3.81 4.75
C LEU A 2 -9.71 3.15 5.13
N GLN A 3 -9.73 1.82 5.22
CA GLN A 3 -8.53 1.02 5.46
C GLN A 3 -7.85 0.71 4.13
N GLY A 4 -6.53 0.57 4.16
CA GLY A 4 -5.76 0.22 2.97
C GLY A 4 -4.34 -0.16 3.29
N VAL A 5 -3.60 -0.52 2.24
CA VAL A 5 -2.15 -0.70 2.27
C VAL A 5 -1.51 0.33 1.36
N ALA A 6 -0.41 0.92 1.81
CA ALA A 6 0.30 1.96 1.08
C ALA A 6 1.72 1.51 0.73
N ASN A 7 2.17 1.88 -0.46
CA ASN A 7 3.58 1.89 -0.82
C ASN A 7 4.06 3.34 -0.87
N VAL A 8 5.22 3.61 -0.25
CA VAL A 8 5.92 4.88 -0.36
C VAL A 8 7.32 4.59 -0.86
N GLY A 9 7.65 5.11 -2.05
CA GLY A 9 8.85 4.69 -2.73
C GLY A 9 9.24 5.57 -3.91
N THR A 10 10.48 5.43 -4.38
CA THR A 10 11.02 6.25 -5.49
C THR A 10 10.92 5.57 -6.85
N ARG A 11 10.24 4.42 -6.97
CA ARG A 11 10.16 3.61 -8.21
C ARG A 11 11.53 3.52 -8.93
N PRO A 12 12.58 2.98 -8.29
CA PRO A 12 13.95 2.98 -8.82
C PRO A 12 14.12 2.16 -10.12
N THR A 13 13.09 1.43 -10.54
CA THR A 13 13.07 0.59 -11.74
C THR A 13 12.36 1.29 -12.92
N VAL A 14 11.78 2.49 -12.74
CA VAL A 14 10.91 3.16 -13.74
C VAL A 14 11.17 4.68 -13.85
N ASP A 15 12.44 5.10 -13.94
CA ASP A 15 12.86 6.52 -14.13
C ASP A 15 12.27 7.55 -13.12
N GLY A 16 11.99 7.13 -11.89
CA GLY A 16 11.41 7.99 -10.85
C GLY A 16 12.45 8.71 -9.97
N ASN A 17 12.62 10.02 -10.13
CA ASN A 17 13.37 10.87 -9.17
C ASN A 17 12.48 11.46 -8.05
N ARG A 18 11.23 10.99 -7.92
CA ARG A 18 10.26 11.52 -6.94
C ARG A 18 9.65 10.39 -6.13
N ALA A 19 9.58 10.60 -4.82
CA ALA A 19 8.83 9.71 -3.94
C ALA A 19 7.34 9.77 -4.31
N LEU A 20 6.72 8.60 -4.39
CA LEU A 20 5.31 8.43 -4.68
C LEU A 20 4.65 7.68 -3.54
N LEU A 21 3.43 8.12 -3.23
CA LEU A 21 2.54 7.46 -2.30
C LEU A 21 1.42 6.81 -3.11
N GLU A 22 1.42 5.48 -3.14
CA GLU A 22 0.41 4.67 -3.83
C GLU A 22 -0.39 3.91 -2.76
N VAL A 23 -1.71 4.11 -2.73
CA VAL A 23 -2.59 3.51 -1.71
C VAL A 23 -3.61 2.60 -2.38
N HIS A 24 -3.65 1.34 -1.95
CA HIS A 24 -4.71 0.40 -2.28
C HIS A 24 -5.74 0.39 -1.14
N LEU A 25 -6.88 1.06 -1.37
CA LEU A 25 -8.02 1.10 -0.44
C LEU A 25 -8.80 -0.22 -0.50
N PHE A 26 -9.08 -0.80 0.65
CA PHE A 26 -9.88 -2.02 0.74
C PHE A 26 -11.36 -1.73 0.57
N ASN A 27 -12.07 -2.62 -0.13
CA ASN A 27 -13.52 -2.56 -0.35
C ASN A 27 -14.00 -1.21 -0.93
N PHE A 28 -13.18 -0.59 -1.79
CA PHE A 28 -13.46 0.70 -2.40
C PHE A 28 -13.61 0.55 -3.92
N HIS A 29 -14.68 1.10 -4.49
CA HIS A 29 -15.01 0.94 -5.92
C HIS A 29 -15.53 2.24 -6.56
N ASP A 30 -14.97 3.38 -6.16
CA ASP A 30 -15.32 4.68 -6.73
C ASP A 30 -14.12 5.38 -7.38
N THR A 31 -14.41 6.37 -8.22
CA THR A 31 -13.40 7.22 -8.83
C THR A 31 -13.23 8.51 -8.04
N ILE A 32 -12.00 8.83 -7.65
CA ILE A 32 -11.67 9.99 -6.80
C ILE A 32 -10.57 10.89 -7.37
N TYR A 33 -10.32 10.83 -8.68
CA TYR A 33 -9.38 11.75 -9.33
C TYR A 33 -9.75 13.21 -9.06
N GLY A 34 -8.74 14.03 -8.76
CA GLY A 34 -8.92 15.46 -8.43
C GLY A 34 -9.44 15.74 -7.01
N ARG A 35 -9.69 14.72 -6.19
CA ARG A 35 -10.06 14.89 -4.79
C ARG A 35 -8.83 15.01 -3.90
N TYR A 36 -8.93 15.84 -2.86
CA TYR A 36 -7.96 15.84 -1.77
C TYR A 36 -8.22 14.66 -0.84
N VAL A 37 -7.15 13.99 -0.44
CA VAL A 37 -7.18 12.87 0.51
C VAL A 37 -6.13 13.08 1.58
N GLN A 38 -6.42 12.63 2.80
CA GLN A 38 -5.46 12.54 3.89
C GLN A 38 -5.12 11.06 4.10
N VAL A 39 -3.84 10.76 4.32
CA VAL A 39 -3.33 9.41 4.56
C VAL A 39 -2.58 9.40 5.88
N ASP A 40 -3.04 8.57 6.81
CA ASP A 40 -2.40 8.38 8.10
C ASP A 40 -1.62 7.05 8.08
N PHE A 41 -0.31 7.09 8.33
CA PHE A 41 0.52 5.90 8.42
C PHE A 41 0.40 5.27 9.81
N LEU A 42 -0.17 4.06 9.87
CA LEU A 42 -0.46 3.40 11.15
C LEU A 42 0.57 2.33 11.52
N HIS A 43 1.08 1.58 10.53
CA HIS A 43 1.98 0.47 10.77
C HIS A 43 2.88 0.23 9.56
N LYS A 44 4.19 0.09 9.78
CA LYS A 44 5.16 -0.23 8.73
C LYS A 44 5.22 -1.74 8.53
N LEU A 45 4.94 -2.21 7.31
CA LEU A 45 4.98 -3.64 6.97
C LEU A 45 6.38 -4.13 6.59
N ARG A 46 7.11 -3.37 5.76
CA ARG A 46 8.44 -3.72 5.25
C ARG A 46 9.17 -2.50 4.68
N ASP A 47 10.45 -2.68 4.36
CA ASP A 47 11.24 -1.74 3.55
C ASP A 47 10.96 -1.90 2.04
N GLU A 48 11.39 -0.89 1.26
CA GLU A 48 11.34 -0.95 -0.19
C GLU A 48 12.27 -2.08 -0.70
N GLN A 49 11.79 -2.83 -1.69
CA GLN A 49 12.49 -3.99 -2.22
C GLN A 49 12.33 -4.00 -3.74
N LYS A 50 13.42 -4.30 -4.46
CA LYS A 50 13.38 -4.61 -5.89
C LYS A 50 13.02 -6.09 -6.07
N PHE A 51 12.19 -6.37 -7.06
CA PHE A 51 11.78 -7.74 -7.43
C PHE A 51 12.37 -8.11 -8.79
N ALA A 52 12.71 -9.38 -8.97
CA ALA A 52 13.29 -9.86 -10.23
C ALA A 52 12.21 -10.03 -11.31
N SER A 53 10.94 -10.10 -10.93
CA SER A 53 9.81 -10.22 -11.86
C SER A 53 8.53 -9.58 -11.35
N ILE A 54 7.59 -9.32 -12.26
CA ILE A 54 6.24 -8.86 -11.94
C ILE A 54 5.51 -9.90 -11.09
N VAL A 55 5.73 -11.20 -11.33
CA VAL A 55 5.09 -12.29 -10.56
C VAL A 55 5.50 -12.23 -9.09
N GLU A 56 6.79 -12.00 -8.81
CA GLU A 56 7.28 -11.84 -7.44
C GLU A 56 6.72 -10.59 -6.77
N LEU A 57 6.65 -9.47 -7.49
CA LEU A 57 6.04 -8.23 -7.00
C LEU A 57 4.58 -8.45 -6.62
N THR A 58 3.78 -9.08 -7.51
CA THR A 58 2.36 -9.37 -7.25
C THR A 58 2.20 -10.23 -6.01
N ARG A 59 2.98 -11.31 -5.87
CA ARG A 59 2.96 -12.16 -4.67
C ARG A 59 3.33 -11.39 -3.41
N GLN A 60 4.27 -10.45 -3.48
CA GLN A 60 4.57 -9.61 -2.33
C GLN A 60 3.39 -8.68 -1.98
N ILE A 61 2.76 -8.05 -2.96
CA ILE A 61 1.60 -7.18 -2.75
C ILE A 61 0.47 -7.97 -2.07
N GLU A 62 0.20 -9.19 -2.51
CA GLU A 62 -0.80 -10.08 -1.88
C GLU A 62 -0.47 -10.33 -0.40
N ARG A 63 0.81 -10.61 -0.08
CA ARG A 63 1.26 -10.77 1.32
C ARG A 63 1.11 -9.48 2.13
N ASP A 64 1.44 -8.34 1.55
CA ASP A 64 1.32 -7.03 2.19
C ASP A 64 -0.16 -6.71 2.51
N VAL A 65 -1.09 -7.05 1.60
CA VAL A 65 -2.54 -6.92 1.81
C VAL A 65 -3.02 -7.80 2.96
N VAL A 66 -2.58 -9.07 3.00
CA VAL A 66 -2.95 -10.00 4.09
C VAL A 66 -2.45 -9.49 5.44
N ALA A 67 -1.20 -9.02 5.51
CA ALA A 67 -0.61 -8.47 6.73
C ALA A 67 -1.34 -7.20 7.21
N ALA A 68 -1.67 -6.28 6.29
CA ALA A 68 -2.44 -5.08 6.60
C ALA A 68 -3.84 -5.43 7.16
N LYS A 69 -4.56 -6.37 6.52
CA LYS A 69 -5.86 -6.84 7.00
C LYS A 69 -5.76 -7.46 8.40
N ALA A 70 -4.72 -8.25 8.66
CA ALA A 70 -4.48 -8.82 9.98
C ALA A 70 -4.22 -7.75 11.05
N PHE A 71 -3.44 -6.70 10.73
CA PHE A 71 -3.24 -5.55 11.61
C PHE A 71 -4.57 -4.88 11.98
N PHE A 72 -5.41 -4.57 11.00
CA PHE A 72 -6.71 -3.93 11.25
C PHE A 72 -7.67 -4.82 12.03
N HIS A 73 -7.64 -6.14 11.81
CA HIS A 73 -8.46 -7.08 12.58
C HIS A 73 -8.03 -7.11 14.06
N ARG A 74 -6.72 -7.16 14.35
CA ARG A 74 -6.21 -7.11 15.73
C ARG A 74 -6.52 -5.79 16.44
N ALA A 75 -6.52 -4.68 15.72
CA ALA A 75 -6.84 -3.37 16.27
C ALA A 75 -8.34 -3.14 16.53
N THR A 76 -9.21 -3.99 15.98
CA THR A 76 -10.68 -3.90 16.14
C THR A 76 -11.23 -4.90 17.16
N VAL A 77 -10.40 -5.78 17.71
CA VAL A 77 -10.77 -6.63 18.85
C VAL A 77 -10.41 -5.86 20.13
N PRO A 78 -11.39 -5.54 21.01
CA PRO A 78 -11.13 -4.90 22.31
C PRO A 78 -10.30 -5.80 23.25
#